data_AF-A0A1F5BC42-F1
#
_entry.id   AF-A0A1F5BC42-F1
#
_cell.length_a   1.000
_cell.length_b   1.000
_cell.length_c   1.000
_cell.angle_alpha   90.00
_cell.angle_beta   90.00
_cell.angle_gamma   90.00
#
_symmetry.space_group_name_H-M   'P 1'
#
loop_
_entity.id
_entity.type
_entity.pdbx_description
1 polymer ?
#
loop_
_entity_poly.entity_id
_entity_poly.type
_entity_poly.pdbx_seq_one_letter_code
_entity_poly.pdbx_strand_id
1 'polypeptide(L)' 'MRTNIVIDDGLVEEAMALSKLKTKKDVVHRALEEYVRVLKKKDIRELRGQIRLAEGYDYKKLRAR' A
#
# COMPACT_ATOMS: atom_id res chain seq x y z
N MET A 1 19.95 2.42 -8.88
CA MET A 1 20.93 1.41 -8.42
C MET A 1 20.71 0.14 -9.22
N ARG A 2 21.77 -0.52 -9.71
CA ARG A 2 21.68 -1.87 -10.28
C ARG A 2 21.99 -2.86 -9.17
N THR A 3 21.09 -3.79 -8.93
CA THR A 3 21.24 -4.81 -7.88
C THR A 3 20.90 -6.16 -8.47
N ASN A 4 21.76 -7.16 -8.30
CA ASN A 4 21.43 -8.54 -8.58
C ASN A 4 20.74 -9.13 -7.35
N ILE A 5 19.49 -9.52 -7.52
CA ILE A 5 18.67 -10.16 -6.49
C ILE A 5 18.01 -11.38 -7.11
N VAL A 6 17.93 -12.46 -6.34
CA VAL A 6 17.20 -13.66 -6.75
C VAL A 6 15.73 -13.41 -6.43
N ILE A 7 14.88 -13.47 -7.46
CA ILE A 7 13.43 -13.33 -7.36
C ILE A 7 12.81 -14.54 -8.03
N ASP A 8 11.70 -15.02 -7.48
CA ASP A 8 10.87 -16.05 -8.09
C ASP A 8 10.28 -15.56 -9.42
N ASP A 9 10.62 -16.21 -10.53
CA ASP A 9 10.14 -15.82 -11.86
C ASP A 9 8.62 -16.00 -12.01
N GLY A 10 8.02 -17.02 -11.36
CA GLY A 10 6.58 -17.24 -11.39
C GLY A 10 5.82 -16.09 -10.73
N LEU A 11 6.33 -15.58 -9.60
CA LEU A 11 5.77 -14.41 -8.93
C LEU A 11 5.85 -13.15 -9.81
N VAL A 12 6.95 -12.96 -10.55
CA VAL A 12 7.10 -11.81 -11.45
C VAL A 12 6.16 -11.93 -12.65
N GLU A 13 5.99 -13.13 -13.20
CA GLU A 13 5.06 -13.37 -14.30
C GLU A 13 3.61 -13.13 -13.89
N GLU A 14 3.21 -13.62 -12.72
CA GLU A 14 1.88 -13.36 -12.16
C GLU A 14 1.67 -11.85 -11.94
N ALA A 15 2.65 -11.18 -11.34
CA ALA A 15 2.60 -9.74 -11.14
C ALA A 15 2.57 -8.97 -12.47
N MET A 16 3.27 -9.42 -13.51
CA MET A 16 3.19 -8.85 -14.86
C MET A 16 1.81 -9.01 -15.49
N ALA A 17 1.23 -10.21 -15.39
CA ALA A 17 -0.10 -10.51 -15.91
C ALA A 17 -1.19 -9.65 -15.24
N LEU A 18 -1.10 -9.47 -13.92
CA LEU A 18 -2.06 -8.68 -13.14
C LEU A 18 -1.88 -7.17 -13.31
N SER A 19 -0.63 -6.68 -13.37
CA SER A 19 -0.33 -5.25 -13.42
C SER A 19 -0.33 -4.65 -14.84
N LYS A 20 -0.33 -5.49 -15.89
CA LYS A 20 -0.20 -5.10 -17.30
C LYS A 20 1.07 -4.30 -17.60
N LEU A 21 2.09 -4.42 -16.76
CA LEU A 21 3.38 -3.74 -16.93
C LEU A 21 4.24 -4.49 -17.96
N LYS A 22 4.98 -3.73 -18.77
CA LYS A 22 5.73 -4.28 -19.92
C LYS A 22 7.07 -4.91 -19.53
N THR A 23 7.63 -4.55 -18.37
CA THR A 23 8.98 -4.99 -17.99
C THR A 23 9.03 -5.51 -16.56
N LYS A 24 9.87 -6.53 -16.32
CA LYS A 24 10.17 -7.04 -14.97
C LYS A 24 10.66 -5.93 -14.03
N LYS A 25 11.43 -4.96 -14.56
CA LYS A 25 11.92 -3.81 -13.79
C LYS A 25 10.77 -2.93 -13.29
N ASP A 26 9.81 -2.62 -14.14
CA ASP A 26 8.68 -1.76 -13.76
C ASP A 26 7.81 -2.43 -12.69
N VAL A 27 7.63 -3.75 -12.78
CA VAL A 27 6.90 -4.56 -11.80
C VAL A 27 7.58 -4.49 -10.44
N VAL A 28 8.90 -4.73 -10.39
CA VAL A 28 9.68 -4.66 -9.15
C VAL A 28 9.67 -3.25 -8.58
N HIS A 29 9.80 -2.23 -9.44
CA HIS A 29 9.73 -0.84 -8.99
C HIS A 29 8.37 -0.51 -8.39
N ARG A 30 7.29 -0.89 -9.06
CA ARG A 30 5.92 -0.65 -8.60
C ARG A 30 5.62 -1.41 -7.31
N ALA A 31 6.09 -2.64 -7.18
CA ALA A 31 5.95 -3.42 -5.95
C ALA A 31 6.63 -2.73 -4.76
N LEU A 32 7.84 -2.18 -4.96
CA LEU A 32 8.54 -1.43 -3.92
C LEU A 32 7.82 -0.12 -3.56
N GLU A 33 7.28 0.61 -4.53
CA GLU A 33 6.48 1.81 -4.27
C GLU A 33 5.25 1.49 -3.40
N GLU A 34 4.49 0.46 -3.78
CA GLU A 34 3.31 0.04 -3.03
C GLU A 34 3.69 -0.48 -1.63
N TYR A 35 4.79 -1.23 -1.52
CA TYR A 35 5.29 -1.69 -0.22
C TYR A 35 5.60 -0.52 0.71
N VAL A 36 6.36 0.48 0.22
CA VAL A 36 6.65 1.70 1.00
C VAL A 36 5.37 2.46 1.32
N ARG A 37 4.41 2.57 0.38
CA ARG A 37 3.13 3.22 0.62
C ARG A 37 2.33 2.52 1.72
N VAL A 38 2.30 1.19 1.71
CA VAL A 38 1.64 0.38 2.75
C VAL A 38 2.31 0.57 4.09
N LEU A 39 3.64 0.60 4.14
CA LEU A 39 4.37 0.87 5.37
C LEU A 39 4.08 2.27 5.92
N LYS A 40 4.08 3.30 5.08
CA LYS A 40 3.71 4.67 5.46
C LYS A 40 2.27 4.77 5.96
N LYS A 41 1.34 3.99 5.39
CA LYS A 41 -0.05 3.94 5.86
C LYS A 41 -0.20 3.31 7.24
N LYS A 42 0.76 2.54 7.74
CA LYS A 42 0.67 1.97 9.11
C LYS A 42 0.85 3.04 10.21
N ASP A 43 1.30 4.25 9.85
CA ASP A 43 1.32 5.41 10.75
C ASP A 43 -0.04 6.13 10.89
N ILE A 44 -1.15 5.40 10.71
CA ILE A 44 -2.47 5.85 11.23
C ILE A 44 -2.39 6.17 12.74
N ARG A 45 -1.42 5.61 13.46
CA ARG A 45 -1.14 5.97 14.85
C ARG A 45 -0.65 7.40 15.02
N GLU A 46 0.08 7.97 14.06
CA GLU A 46 0.51 9.38 14.10
C GLU A 46 -0.65 10.35 13.85
N LEU A 47 -1.65 9.92 13.07
CA LEU A 47 -2.89 10.66 12.87
C LEU A 47 -3.79 10.67 14.12
N ARG A 48 -3.53 9.79 15.10
CA ARG A 48 -4.26 9.73 16.37
C ARG A 48 -3.93 10.96 17.22
N GLY A 49 -4.83 11.94 17.20
CA GLY A 49 -4.70 13.21 17.94
C GLY A 49 -4.50 14.43 17.04
N GLN A 50 -4.21 14.24 15.75
CA GLN A 50 -4.12 15.34 14.76
C GLN A 50 -5.44 15.61 14.04
N ILE A 51 -6.35 14.64 14.04
CA ILE A 51 -7.67 14.78 13.39
C ILE A 51 -8.67 15.34 14.41
N ARG A 52 -9.16 16.57 14.16
CA ARG A 52 -10.33 17.11 14.85
C ARG A 52 -11.59 16.57 14.17
N LEU A 53 -12.38 15.80 14.90
CA LEU A 53 -13.72 15.42 14.46
C LEU A 53 -14.61 16.67 14.46
N ALA A 54 -15.59 16.72 13.55
CA ALA A 54 -16.58 17.79 13.56
C ALA A 54 -17.33 17.82 14.90
N GLU A 55 -17.68 19.02 15.38
CA GLU A 55 -18.48 19.16 16.60
C GLU A 55 -19.79 18.37 16.46
N GLY A 56 -20.07 17.50 17.43
CA GLY A 56 -21.25 16.64 17.43
C GLY A 56 -21.14 15.33 16.64
N TYR A 57 -19.97 14.99 16.10
CA TYR A 57 -19.76 13.71 15.42
C TYR A 57 -19.77 12.53 16.41
N ASP A 58 -20.88 11.78 16.43
CA ASP A 58 -21.03 10.57 17.24
C ASP A 58 -21.02 9.31 16.36
N TYR A 59 -19.84 8.69 16.25
CA TYR A 59 -19.64 7.46 15.49
C TYR A 59 -20.41 6.25 16.07
N LYS A 60 -20.91 6.32 17.31
CA LYS A 60 -21.69 5.24 17.94
C LYS A 60 -23.13 5.20 17.41
N LYS A 61 -23.69 6.34 17.01
CA LYS A 61 -25.02 6.40 16.37
C LYS A 61 -25.08 5.62 15.05
N LEU A 62 -23.94 5.49 14.36
CA LEU A 62 -23.82 4.74 13.11
C LEU A 62 -23.74 3.21 13.30
N ARG A 63 -23.56 2.72 14.54
CA ARG A 63 -23.47 1.28 14.85
C ARG A 63 -24.78 0.67 15.32
N ALA A 64 -25.81 1.49 15.55
CA ALA A 64 -27.13 1.00 15.93
C ALA A 64 -27.90 0.54 14.68
N ARG A 65 -27.63 -0.68 14.24
CA ARG A 65 -28.53 -1.43 13.35
C ARG A 65 -28.52 -2.89 13.73
#